data_AF-A0A081SFA3-F1
#
_entry.id   AF-A0A081SFA3-F1
#
_cell.length_a   1.000
_cell.length_b   1.000
_cell.length_c   1.000
_cell.angle_alpha   90.00
_cell.angle_beta   90.00
_cell.angle_gamma   90.00
#
_symmetry.space_group_name_H-M   'P 1'
#
loop_
_entity.id
_entity.type
_entity.pdbx_description
1 polymer ?
#
loop_
_entity_poly.entity_id
_entity_poly.type
_entity_poly.pdbx_seq_one_letter_code
_entity_poly.pdbx_strand_id
1 'polypeptide(L)'
;MIHPVADSLARPTVLIIPTRYWELQASIDGLAKTQTPLVALVPSDSMMQYRALGTTDDIGLYYFLPKLAQIFHLSLNEAWTLWFFGILAIAVAVGIYGMMRYLQSPLVKALYLIQLVGFAALVIKIGDIHALAPCLTIAVLPFAPRFISEPTNDKKFLRSVGLFGLLGVLFGLAHSIRSHSATALLLFISTLIFFASTLALNKRLVLILSLVIGFLLPQFYMKTVLDTRDEFLKAHQPTYTAAPRQHPFWHTVYIGFGFLSNDYGILYKDEVAAAKVRSLAPEAEYCSPQYETVLKNETLKLIKSDFAFVFFTIAAKLGVIGTYFILFANVGLLAALRHPKRWVIELAFFAALGFNALFGVLAMPRLSYLCGFLAVAWLYGIVSLDEAIRQRRETLSASVQEW
;
A
#
# COMPACT_ATOMS: atom_id res chain seq x y z
N MET A 1 16.38 29.17 -7.36
CA MET A 1 17.25 29.75 -6.32
C MET A 1 17.09 28.89 -5.07
N ILE A 2 18.11 28.12 -4.69
CA ILE A 2 18.04 27.19 -3.54
C ILE A 2 18.46 27.99 -2.31
N HIS A 3 17.52 28.31 -1.41
CA HIS A 3 17.85 28.92 -0.13
C HIS A 3 18.66 27.92 0.71
N PRO A 4 19.82 28.30 1.26
CA PRO A 4 20.50 27.50 2.26
C PRO A 4 19.81 27.76 3.60
N VAL A 5 18.75 27.00 3.89
CA VAL A 5 18.29 26.82 5.28
C VAL A 5 18.78 25.44 5.70
N ALA A 6 20.03 25.39 6.12
CA ALA A 6 20.63 24.17 6.67
C ALA A 6 21.45 24.55 7.90
N ASP A 7 20.74 24.86 8.99
CA ASP A 7 21.29 24.74 10.32
C ASP A 7 20.39 23.81 11.16
N SER A 8 20.96 22.64 11.44
CA SER A 8 20.65 21.69 12.53
C SER A 8 19.21 21.18 12.74
N LEU A 9 18.33 21.19 11.74
CA LEU A 9 17.07 20.45 11.82
C LEU A 9 17.36 18.97 12.12
N ALA A 10 17.04 18.57 13.36
CA ALA A 10 17.14 17.21 13.86
C ALA A 10 16.62 16.26 12.77
N ARG A 11 17.51 15.43 12.21
CA ARG A 11 17.13 14.49 11.16
C ARG A 11 15.95 13.68 11.70
N PRO A 12 14.83 13.59 10.95
CA PRO A 12 13.69 12.83 11.42
C PRO A 12 14.14 11.39 11.73
N THR A 13 13.69 10.85 12.85
CA THR A 13 14.05 9.50 13.32
C THR A 13 13.70 8.43 12.28
N VAL A 14 12.68 8.69 11.47
CA VAL A 14 12.25 7.87 10.33
C VAL A 14 12.49 8.63 9.04
N LEU A 15 13.04 7.96 8.04
CA LEU A 15 13.31 8.55 6.73
C LEU A 15 12.03 9.06 6.06
N ILE A 16 12.07 10.33 5.62
CA ILE A 16 11.08 10.97 4.76
C ILE A 16 11.82 11.36 3.48
N ILE A 17 11.26 11.05 2.31
CA ILE A 17 11.84 11.52 1.05
C ILE A 17 11.83 13.07 1.04
N PRO A 18 12.94 13.73 0.65
CA PRO A 18 13.06 15.19 0.74
C PRO A 18 11.92 15.96 0.06
N THR A 19 11.50 15.56 -1.15
CA THR A 19 10.40 16.23 -1.87
C THR A 19 9.10 16.20 -1.07
N ARG A 20 8.77 15.05 -0.49
CA ARG A 20 7.59 14.87 0.38
C ARG A 20 7.69 15.71 1.65
N TYR A 21 8.89 15.81 2.25
CA TYR A 21 9.10 16.67 3.41
C TYR A 21 8.73 18.13 3.12
N TRP A 22 9.21 18.67 1.99
CA TRP A 22 8.90 20.03 1.57
C TRP A 22 7.40 20.23 1.31
N GLU A 23 6.74 19.28 0.66
CA GLU A 23 5.30 19.38 0.37
C GLU A 23 4.44 19.26 1.64
N LEU A 24 4.83 18.41 2.60
CA LEU A 24 4.16 18.31 3.89
C LEU A 24 4.33 19.58 4.72
N GLN A 25 5.53 20.15 4.75
CA GLN A 25 5.77 21.42 5.43
C GLN A 25 4.93 22.53 4.83
N ALA A 26 4.91 22.63 3.49
CA ALA A 26 4.06 23.59 2.78
C ALA A 26 2.56 23.36 3.07
N SER A 27 2.15 22.10 3.28
CA SER A 27 0.77 21.76 3.67
C SER A 27 0.42 22.19 5.08
N ILE A 28 1.35 22.08 6.04
CA ILE A 28 1.17 22.56 7.41
C ILE A 28 1.06 24.08 7.41
N ASP A 29 2.00 24.76 6.77
CA ASP A 29 2.04 26.22 6.72
C ASP A 29 0.82 26.79 5.99
N GLY A 30 0.39 26.11 4.93
CA GLY A 30 -0.79 26.48 4.15
C GLY A 30 -2.10 26.29 4.91
N LEU A 31 -2.26 25.17 5.61
CA LEU A 31 -3.42 24.93 6.46
C LEU A 31 -3.52 25.97 7.59
N ALA A 32 -2.40 26.31 8.23
CA ALA A 32 -2.37 27.29 9.30
C ALA A 32 -2.82 28.69 8.83
N LYS A 33 -2.43 29.10 7.62
CA LYS A 33 -2.73 30.44 7.07
C LYS A 33 -4.11 30.54 6.41
N THR A 34 -4.53 29.51 5.68
CA THR A 34 -5.74 29.56 4.84
C THR A 34 -6.94 28.87 5.47
N GLN A 35 -6.73 28.04 6.50
CA GLN A 35 -7.72 27.10 7.04
C GLN A 35 -8.31 26.14 5.99
N THR A 36 -7.71 26.10 4.79
CA THR A 36 -8.14 25.24 3.68
C THR A 36 -7.12 24.12 3.49
N PRO A 37 -7.51 22.84 3.58
CA PRO A 37 -6.58 21.73 3.40
C PRO A 37 -6.06 21.64 1.96
N LEU A 38 -4.90 21.00 1.79
CA LEU A 38 -4.27 20.74 0.49
C LEU A 38 -3.91 21.99 -0.33
N VAL A 39 -3.77 23.15 0.33
CA VAL A 39 -3.27 24.40 -0.27
C VAL A 39 -1.88 24.70 0.31
N ALA A 40 -0.91 24.96 -0.56
CA ALA A 40 0.39 25.50 -0.18
C ALA A 40 0.47 26.99 -0.48
N LEU A 41 1.27 27.73 0.30
CA LEU A 41 1.73 29.07 -0.05
C LEU A 41 3.15 29.01 -0.59
N VAL A 42 3.38 29.59 -1.76
CA VAL A 42 4.69 29.66 -2.40
C VAL A 42 5.04 31.14 -2.62
N PRO A 43 6.22 31.60 -2.17
CA PRO A 43 6.70 32.94 -2.52
C PRO A 43 6.90 33.04 -4.03
N SER A 44 6.39 34.11 -4.64
CA SER A 44 6.69 34.51 -6.03
C SER A 44 7.31 35.89 -6.03
N ASP A 45 8.00 36.26 -7.12
CA ASP A 45 8.83 37.47 -7.25
C ASP A 45 8.09 38.78 -6.91
N SER A 46 6.76 38.78 -6.95
CA SER A 46 5.95 39.98 -6.65
C SER A 46 4.83 39.76 -5.63
N MET A 47 4.41 38.53 -5.32
CA MET A 47 3.29 38.22 -4.41
C MET A 47 3.36 36.79 -3.85
N MET A 48 2.61 36.51 -2.78
CA MET A 48 2.35 35.13 -2.35
C MET A 48 1.39 34.45 -3.33
N GLN A 49 1.79 33.31 -3.89
CA GLN A 49 0.93 32.49 -4.73
C GLN A 49 0.44 31.26 -3.97
N TYR A 50 -0.80 30.85 -4.24
CA TYR A 50 -1.32 29.59 -3.76
C TYR A 50 -1.02 28.48 -4.77
N ARG A 51 -0.83 27.25 -4.29
CA ARG A 51 -0.62 26.07 -5.14
C ARG A 51 -1.42 24.90 -4.60
N ALA A 52 -2.01 24.11 -5.49
CA ALA A 52 -2.60 22.82 -5.14
C ALA A 52 -1.50 21.83 -4.68
N LEU A 53 -1.72 21.16 -3.54
CA LEU A 53 -0.88 20.07 -3.08
C LEU A 53 -1.40 18.71 -3.53
N GLY A 54 -0.49 17.72 -3.56
CA GLY A 54 -0.79 16.33 -3.92
C GLY A 54 -1.19 16.17 -5.39
N THR A 55 -0.56 16.94 -6.29
CA THR A 55 -0.80 16.83 -7.74
C THR A 55 -0.03 15.68 -8.38
N THR A 56 1.01 15.18 -7.71
CA THR A 56 1.86 14.08 -8.18
C THR A 56 1.91 12.90 -7.20
N ASP A 57 1.24 13.03 -6.06
CA ASP A 57 1.27 12.05 -4.98
C ASP A 57 -0.12 11.90 -4.32
N ASP A 58 -0.28 10.87 -3.49
CA ASP A 58 -1.54 10.54 -2.84
C ASP A 58 -1.90 11.60 -1.79
N ILE A 59 -3.09 12.20 -1.92
CA ILE A 59 -3.47 13.39 -1.14
C ILE A 59 -3.69 13.14 0.36
N GLY A 60 -3.94 11.90 0.77
CA GLY A 60 -4.34 11.57 2.13
C GLY A 60 -3.28 11.94 3.16
N LEU A 61 -1.99 11.75 2.86
CA LEU A 61 -0.94 12.13 3.80
C LEU A 61 -0.90 13.66 4.01
N TYR A 62 -1.01 14.43 2.94
CA TYR A 62 -1.07 15.90 2.96
C TYR A 62 -2.36 16.43 3.63
N TYR A 63 -3.35 15.56 3.85
CA TYR A 63 -4.54 15.89 4.61
C TYR A 63 -4.41 15.54 6.09
N PHE A 64 -4.06 14.29 6.41
CA PHE A 64 -4.07 13.80 7.79
C PHE A 64 -2.90 14.31 8.62
N LEU A 65 -1.69 14.38 8.04
CA LEU A 65 -0.50 14.75 8.80
C LEU A 65 -0.54 16.23 9.26
N PRO A 66 -0.94 17.20 8.41
CA PRO A 66 -1.08 18.59 8.87
C PRO A 66 -2.16 18.77 9.93
N LYS A 67 -3.25 18.01 9.85
CA LYS A 67 -4.28 18.02 10.89
C LYS A 67 -3.77 17.46 12.21
N LEU A 68 -3.00 16.37 12.17
CA LEU A 68 -2.33 15.83 13.35
C LEU A 68 -1.40 16.88 13.97
N ALA A 69 -0.58 17.54 13.14
CA ALA A 69 0.30 18.60 13.58
C ALA A 69 -0.45 19.78 14.22
N GLN A 70 -1.55 20.23 13.61
CA GLN A 70 -2.37 21.33 14.11
C GLN A 70 -3.08 20.98 15.43
N ILE A 71 -3.68 19.79 15.53
CA ILE A 71 -4.46 19.36 16.72
C ILE A 71 -3.54 19.21 17.94
N PHE A 72 -2.34 18.67 17.75
CA PHE A 72 -1.41 18.38 18.84
C PHE A 72 -0.29 19.42 18.98
N HIS A 73 -0.33 20.50 18.20
CA HIS A 73 0.70 21.54 18.15
C HIS A 73 2.13 20.97 17.94
N LEU A 74 2.24 19.98 17.05
CA LEU A 74 3.49 19.29 16.75
C LEU A 74 4.22 19.93 15.57
N SER A 75 5.55 19.90 15.60
CA SER A 75 6.36 20.11 14.39
C SER A 75 6.12 19.00 13.36
N LEU A 76 6.51 19.23 12.10
CA LEU A 76 6.40 18.20 11.05
C LEU A 76 7.14 16.91 11.43
N ASN A 77 8.32 17.00 12.02
CA ASN A 77 9.13 15.84 12.43
C ASN A 77 8.43 15.03 13.53
N GLU A 78 7.84 15.71 14.51
CA GLU A 78 7.11 15.06 15.60
C GLU A 78 5.81 14.42 15.11
N ALA A 79 5.04 15.15 14.29
CA ALA A 79 3.82 14.63 13.67
C ALA A 79 4.12 13.40 12.80
N TRP A 80 5.17 13.45 11.99
CA TRP A 80 5.62 12.31 11.18
C TRP A 80 6.03 11.11 12.03
N THR A 81 6.83 11.35 13.08
CA THR A 81 7.30 10.31 13.99
C THR A 81 6.11 9.64 14.69
N LEU A 82 5.19 10.45 15.24
CA LEU A 82 3.98 9.97 15.90
C LEU A 82 3.09 9.17 14.93
N TRP A 83 2.89 9.67 13.72
CA TRP A 83 2.10 9.02 12.68
C TRP A 83 2.69 7.65 12.31
N PHE A 84 3.97 7.62 11.95
CA PHE A 84 4.64 6.42 11.48
C PHE A 84 4.72 5.35 12.57
N PHE A 85 5.26 5.70 13.74
CA PHE A 85 5.39 4.74 14.84
C PHE A 85 4.03 4.38 15.44
N GLY A 86 3.06 5.29 15.46
CA GLY A 86 1.70 5.01 15.90
C GLY A 86 1.04 3.91 15.06
N ILE A 87 1.07 4.06 13.72
CA ILE A 87 0.52 3.05 12.81
C ILE A 87 1.24 1.71 12.96
N LEU A 88 2.57 1.72 13.02
CA LEU A 88 3.37 0.50 13.16
C LEU A 88 3.11 -0.19 14.51
N ALA A 89 3.08 0.55 15.62
CA ALA A 89 2.85 0.00 16.94
C ALA A 89 1.45 -0.61 17.07
N ILE A 90 0.41 0.07 16.56
CA ILE A 90 -0.95 -0.45 16.52
C ILE A 90 -0.99 -1.72 15.67
N ALA A 91 -0.38 -1.72 14.48
CA ALA A 91 -0.35 -2.88 13.60
C ALA A 91 0.36 -4.08 14.25
N VAL A 92 1.51 -3.87 14.90
CA VAL A 92 2.24 -4.90 15.63
C VAL A 92 1.40 -5.44 16.78
N ALA A 93 0.79 -4.58 17.61
CA ALA A 93 -0.03 -5.02 18.74
C ALA A 93 -1.24 -5.84 18.29
N VAL A 94 -1.97 -5.36 17.29
CA VAL A 94 -3.13 -6.05 16.71
C VAL A 94 -2.71 -7.36 16.05
N GLY A 95 -1.61 -7.36 15.31
CA GLY A 95 -1.04 -8.55 14.66
C GLY A 95 -0.59 -9.61 15.66
N ILE A 96 0.08 -9.22 16.75
CA ILE A 96 0.41 -10.12 17.87
C ILE A 96 -0.86 -10.72 18.44
N TYR A 97 -1.85 -9.90 18.79
CA TYR A 97 -3.10 -10.40 19.35
C TYR A 97 -3.80 -11.39 18.41
N GLY A 98 -3.89 -11.07 17.12
CA GLY A 98 -4.50 -11.93 16.11
C GLY A 98 -3.75 -13.25 15.91
N MET A 99 -2.43 -13.20 15.71
CA MET A 99 -1.64 -14.40 15.44
C MET A 99 -1.48 -15.29 16.67
N MET A 100 -1.35 -14.74 17.88
CA MET A 100 -1.29 -15.55 19.10
C MET A 100 -2.58 -16.34 19.34
N ARG A 101 -3.70 -15.82 18.85
CA ARG A 101 -5.01 -16.47 18.90
C ARG A 101 -5.21 -17.44 17.72
N TYR A 102 -4.69 -17.12 16.55
CA TYR A 102 -4.83 -17.94 15.35
C TYR A 102 -3.91 -19.18 15.36
N LEU A 103 -2.63 -19.00 15.66
CA LEU A 103 -1.63 -20.07 15.67
C LEU A 103 -1.88 -21.04 16.83
N GLN A 104 -1.65 -22.33 16.60
CA GLN A 104 -1.81 -23.37 17.62
C GLN A 104 -0.47 -23.81 18.22
N SER A 105 0.58 -23.86 17.41
CA SER A 105 1.90 -24.32 17.84
C SER A 105 2.67 -23.24 18.63
N PRO A 106 3.13 -23.52 19.86
CA PRO A 106 3.92 -22.55 20.63
C PRO A 106 5.25 -22.23 19.95
N LEU A 107 5.85 -23.19 19.25
CA LEU A 107 7.07 -22.98 18.48
C LEU A 107 6.86 -21.96 17.36
N VAL A 108 5.75 -22.09 16.62
CA VAL A 108 5.43 -21.16 15.52
C VAL A 108 5.06 -19.78 16.05
N LYS A 109 4.43 -19.69 17.22
CA LYS A 109 4.20 -18.40 17.91
C LYS A 109 5.51 -17.70 18.24
N ALA A 110 6.48 -18.40 18.81
CA ALA A 110 7.80 -17.84 19.10
C ALA A 110 8.52 -17.38 17.82
N LEU A 111 8.51 -18.22 16.77
CA LEU A 111 9.07 -17.87 15.48
C LEU A 111 8.41 -16.63 14.86
N TYR A 112 7.08 -16.54 14.92
CA TYR A 112 6.32 -15.39 14.46
C TYR A 112 6.76 -14.10 15.19
N LEU A 113 6.90 -14.12 16.51
CA LEU A 113 7.32 -12.94 17.27
C LEU A 113 8.73 -12.49 16.89
N ILE A 114 9.68 -13.41 16.73
CA ILE A 114 11.05 -13.10 16.30
C ILE A 114 11.03 -12.47 14.91
N GLN A 115 10.31 -13.07 13.97
CA GLN A 115 10.23 -12.56 12.60
C GLN A 115 9.46 -11.22 12.53
N LEU A 116 8.45 -11.01 13.37
CA LEU A 116 7.71 -9.76 13.45
C LEU A 116 8.61 -8.61 13.90
N VAL A 117 9.50 -8.83 14.87
CA VAL A 117 10.48 -7.81 15.30
C VAL A 117 11.43 -7.48 14.15
N GLY A 118 11.98 -8.49 13.46
CA GLY A 118 12.84 -8.29 12.30
C GLY A 118 12.12 -7.56 11.16
N PHE A 119 10.86 -7.89 10.91
CA PHE A 119 10.04 -7.27 9.89
C PHE A 119 9.67 -5.82 10.24
N ALA A 120 9.34 -5.53 11.51
CA ALA A 120 9.10 -4.17 11.98
C ALA A 120 10.36 -3.29 11.83
N ALA A 121 11.54 -3.84 12.14
CA ALA A 121 12.82 -3.15 11.91
C ALA A 121 13.05 -2.86 10.41
N LEU A 122 12.69 -3.80 9.53
CA LEU A 122 12.74 -3.58 8.08
C LEU A 122 11.79 -2.45 7.65
N VAL A 123 10.56 -2.42 8.16
CA VAL A 123 9.58 -1.36 7.88
C VAL A 123 10.11 0.00 8.33
N ILE A 124 10.70 0.10 9.54
CA ILE A 124 11.34 1.33 10.03
C ILE A 124 12.48 1.76 9.12
N LYS A 125 13.34 0.83 8.69
CA LYS A 125 14.48 1.10 7.82
C LYS A 125 14.05 1.61 6.43
N ILE A 126 12.97 1.05 5.87
CA ILE A 126 12.41 1.50 4.60
C ILE A 126 11.79 2.88 4.76
N GLY A 127 11.08 3.10 5.88
CA GLY A 127 10.45 4.37 6.20
C GLY A 127 9.32 4.72 5.24
N ASP A 128 8.89 5.98 5.33
CA ASP A 128 7.93 6.59 4.41
C ASP A 128 6.53 5.93 4.35
N ILE A 129 5.68 6.43 3.44
CA ILE A 129 4.29 5.98 3.20
C ILE A 129 4.19 4.50 2.80
N HIS A 130 5.29 3.89 2.38
CA HIS A 130 5.37 2.48 2.00
C HIS A 130 5.16 1.52 3.19
N ALA A 131 5.27 2.01 4.42
CA ALA A 131 4.96 1.25 5.63
C ALA A 131 3.46 0.91 5.79
N LEU A 132 2.57 1.60 5.08
CA LEU A 132 1.14 1.42 5.30
C LEU A 132 0.62 0.04 4.89
N ALA A 133 1.00 -0.43 3.70
CA ALA A 133 0.60 -1.75 3.18
C ALA A 133 1.03 -2.93 4.09
N PRO A 134 2.31 -3.04 4.53
CA PRO A 134 2.69 -4.09 5.47
C PRO A 134 2.00 -3.95 6.83
N CYS A 135 1.84 -2.73 7.37
CA CYS A 135 1.15 -2.52 8.65
C CYS A 135 -0.29 -3.03 8.61
N LEU A 136 -1.04 -2.69 7.56
CA LEU A 136 -2.39 -3.23 7.36
C LEU A 136 -2.39 -4.76 7.25
N THR A 137 -1.40 -5.32 6.55
CA THR A 137 -1.29 -6.77 6.35
C THR A 137 -1.08 -7.49 7.68
N ILE A 138 -0.17 -6.99 8.50
CA ILE A 138 0.12 -7.51 9.85
C ILE A 138 -1.11 -7.42 10.75
N ALA A 139 -1.83 -6.30 10.70
CA ALA A 139 -2.99 -6.07 11.55
C ALA A 139 -4.20 -6.95 11.16
N VAL A 140 -4.49 -7.08 9.87
CA VAL A 140 -5.78 -7.62 9.40
C VAL A 140 -5.72 -9.10 9.04
N LEU A 141 -4.67 -9.53 8.36
CA LEU A 141 -4.56 -10.90 7.84
C LEU A 141 -4.72 -11.97 8.93
N PRO A 142 -4.18 -11.81 10.17
CA PRO A 142 -4.32 -12.81 11.24
C PRO A 142 -5.77 -13.14 11.65
N PHE A 143 -6.71 -12.22 11.44
CA PHE A 143 -8.12 -12.42 11.80
C PHE A 143 -8.94 -13.00 10.64
N ALA A 144 -8.51 -12.77 9.41
CA ALA A 144 -9.32 -13.03 8.22
C ALA A 144 -9.69 -14.52 8.03
N PRO A 145 -8.81 -15.53 8.26
CA PRO A 145 -9.20 -16.94 8.13
C PRO A 145 -10.29 -17.40 9.11
N ARG A 146 -10.43 -16.74 10.27
CA ARG A 146 -11.42 -17.13 11.29
C ARG A 146 -12.86 -16.95 10.82
N PHE A 147 -13.10 -16.03 9.89
CA PHE A 147 -14.44 -15.81 9.34
C PHE A 147 -14.98 -17.00 8.54
N ILE A 148 -14.11 -17.84 7.97
CA ILE A 148 -14.55 -19.04 7.25
C ILE A 148 -14.84 -20.19 8.21
N SER A 149 -14.07 -20.27 9.30
CA SER A 149 -14.05 -21.45 10.17
C SER A 149 -15.20 -21.52 11.17
N GLU A 150 -15.82 -20.39 11.52
CA GLU A 150 -16.87 -20.36 12.54
C GLU A 150 -18.30 -20.36 11.96
N PRO A 151 -19.19 -21.24 12.45
CA PRO A 151 -20.62 -21.12 12.20
C PRO A 151 -21.14 -19.76 12.67
N THR A 152 -21.87 -19.09 11.79
CA THR A 152 -22.34 -17.72 12.03
C THR A 152 -23.85 -17.71 12.29
N ASN A 153 -24.26 -17.46 13.54
CA ASN A 153 -25.64 -17.13 13.87
C ASN A 153 -25.95 -15.66 13.50
N ASP A 154 -27.21 -15.24 13.52
CA ASP A 154 -27.58 -13.91 13.03
C ASP A 154 -26.97 -12.75 13.85
N LYS A 155 -26.79 -12.93 15.16
CA LYS A 155 -26.10 -11.93 16.01
C LYS A 155 -24.62 -11.79 15.63
N LYS A 156 -23.91 -12.91 15.41
CA LYS A 156 -22.53 -12.91 14.93
C LYS A 156 -22.44 -12.30 13.54
N PHE A 157 -23.39 -12.61 12.65
CA PHE A 157 -23.45 -12.06 11.31
C PHE A 157 -23.52 -10.53 11.31
N LEU A 158 -24.42 -9.93 12.09
CA LEU A 158 -24.53 -8.48 12.19
C LEU A 158 -23.24 -7.83 12.72
N ARG A 159 -22.55 -8.46 13.67
CA ARG A 159 -21.23 -7.99 14.14
C ARG A 159 -20.19 -8.06 13.03
N SER A 160 -20.20 -9.12 12.22
CA SER A 160 -19.32 -9.23 11.05
C SER A 160 -19.61 -8.13 10.02
N VAL A 161 -20.88 -7.80 9.75
CA VAL A 161 -21.24 -6.66 8.88
C VAL A 161 -20.62 -5.37 9.41
N GLY A 162 -20.81 -5.03 10.69
CA GLY A 162 -20.21 -3.84 11.27
C GLY A 162 -18.67 -3.83 11.19
N LEU A 163 -18.04 -4.98 11.44
CA LEU A 163 -16.59 -5.13 11.37
C LEU A 163 -16.05 -4.98 9.94
N PHE A 164 -16.68 -5.58 8.93
CA PHE A 164 -16.26 -5.41 7.54
C PHE A 164 -16.52 -4.01 7.02
N GLY A 165 -17.60 -3.35 7.45
CA GLY A 165 -17.82 -1.93 7.19
C GLY A 165 -16.68 -1.08 7.76
N LEU A 166 -16.28 -1.32 9.00
CA LEU A 166 -15.15 -0.62 9.64
C LEU A 166 -13.81 -0.91 8.92
N LEU A 167 -13.53 -2.18 8.59
CA LEU A 167 -12.34 -2.54 7.80
C LEU A 167 -12.35 -1.86 6.44
N GLY A 168 -13.51 -1.76 5.80
CA GLY A 168 -13.70 -1.00 4.57
C GLY A 168 -13.27 0.45 4.75
N VAL A 169 -13.76 1.13 5.78
CA VAL A 169 -13.37 2.52 6.08
C VAL A 169 -11.86 2.64 6.29
N LEU A 170 -11.25 1.74 7.07
CA LEU A 170 -9.80 1.74 7.28
C LEU A 170 -9.02 1.53 5.97
N PHE A 171 -9.49 0.63 5.10
CA PHE A 171 -8.91 0.39 3.78
C PHE A 171 -9.07 1.59 2.85
N GLY A 172 -10.23 2.26 2.88
CA GLY A 172 -10.48 3.48 2.12
C GLY A 172 -9.56 4.61 2.58
N LEU A 173 -9.41 4.83 3.88
CA LEU A 173 -8.49 5.83 4.43
C LEU A 173 -7.05 5.54 4.01
N ALA A 174 -6.63 4.29 4.12
CA ALA A 174 -5.29 3.89 3.73
C ALA A 174 -5.04 4.05 2.22
N HIS A 175 -6.04 3.72 1.39
CA HIS A 175 -5.98 3.95 -0.04
C HIS A 175 -5.80 5.43 -0.38
N SER A 176 -6.46 6.33 0.36
CA SER A 176 -6.27 7.77 0.17
C SER A 176 -4.88 8.27 0.58
N ILE A 177 -4.24 7.65 1.58
CA ILE A 177 -2.87 7.98 2.01
C ILE A 177 -1.84 7.43 1.04
N ARG A 178 -2.09 6.21 0.54
CA ARG A 178 -1.26 5.55 -0.45
C ARG A 178 -2.16 4.67 -1.32
N SER A 179 -2.28 5.01 -2.59
CA SER A 179 -3.04 4.28 -3.59
C SER A 179 -2.67 2.81 -3.56
N HIS A 180 -3.71 1.99 -3.52
CA HIS A 180 -3.63 0.53 -3.49
C HIS A 180 -2.97 -0.12 -2.27
N SER A 181 -2.65 0.63 -1.21
CA SER A 181 -2.06 0.07 0.02
C SER A 181 -2.90 -1.03 0.70
N ALA A 182 -4.22 -1.00 0.52
CA ALA A 182 -5.15 -1.98 1.07
C ALA A 182 -5.75 -2.95 0.03
N THR A 183 -5.48 -2.77 -1.26
CA THR A 183 -6.18 -3.53 -2.32
C THR A 183 -5.87 -5.02 -2.26
N ALA A 184 -4.63 -5.42 -1.95
CA ALA A 184 -4.29 -6.84 -1.77
C ALA A 184 -5.09 -7.50 -0.64
N LEU A 185 -5.35 -6.78 0.46
CA LEU A 185 -6.15 -7.29 1.58
C LEU A 185 -7.63 -7.32 1.27
N LEU A 186 -8.12 -6.36 0.47
CA LEU A 186 -9.47 -6.40 -0.06
C LEU A 186 -9.67 -7.68 -0.89
N LEU A 187 -8.75 -7.97 -1.81
CA LEU A 187 -8.78 -9.20 -2.61
C LEU A 187 -8.70 -10.46 -1.73
N PHE A 188 -7.81 -10.48 -0.73
CA PHE A 188 -7.69 -11.57 0.23
C PHE A 188 -9.03 -11.85 0.92
N ILE A 189 -9.60 -10.82 1.56
CA ILE A 189 -10.83 -10.94 2.34
C ILE A 189 -12.03 -11.27 1.46
N SER A 190 -12.18 -10.58 0.32
CA SER A 190 -13.28 -10.85 -0.62
C SER A 190 -13.22 -12.28 -1.15
N THR A 191 -12.03 -12.81 -1.42
CA THR A 191 -11.85 -14.22 -1.81
C THR A 191 -12.33 -15.16 -0.69
N LEU A 192 -11.89 -14.91 0.55
CA LEU A 192 -12.33 -15.71 1.70
C LEU A 192 -13.85 -15.69 1.90
N ILE A 193 -14.48 -14.50 1.83
CA ILE A 193 -15.94 -14.35 2.00
C ILE A 193 -16.70 -15.03 0.86
N PHE A 194 -16.25 -14.84 -0.38
CA PHE A 194 -16.94 -15.36 -1.57
C PHE A 194 -17.02 -16.89 -1.54
N PHE A 195 -15.92 -17.55 -1.13
CA PHE A 195 -15.83 -19.00 -1.05
C PHE A 195 -16.15 -19.58 0.34
N ALA A 196 -16.66 -18.78 1.27
CA ALA A 196 -17.05 -19.25 2.61
C ALA A 196 -18.30 -20.16 2.55
N SER A 197 -18.09 -21.47 2.43
CA SER A 197 -19.16 -22.47 2.28
C SER A 197 -20.17 -22.49 3.43
N THR A 198 -19.78 -22.01 4.61
CA THR A 198 -20.61 -21.94 5.83
C THR A 198 -21.65 -20.82 5.80
N LEU A 199 -21.56 -19.87 4.86
CA LEU A 199 -22.48 -18.74 4.74
C LEU A 199 -23.38 -18.89 3.51
N ALA A 200 -24.65 -18.52 3.65
CA ALA A 200 -25.55 -18.36 2.50
C ALA A 200 -25.08 -17.22 1.58
N LEU A 201 -25.34 -17.34 0.27
CA LEU A 201 -24.84 -16.39 -0.74
C LEU A 201 -25.26 -14.93 -0.45
N ASN A 202 -26.50 -14.70 -0.04
CA ASN A 202 -26.98 -13.38 0.36
C ASN A 202 -26.15 -12.76 1.50
N LYS A 203 -25.81 -13.55 2.52
CA LYS A 203 -24.95 -13.13 3.64
C LYS A 203 -23.55 -12.76 3.13
N ARG A 204 -22.97 -13.54 2.21
CA ARG A 204 -21.67 -13.23 1.59
C ARG A 204 -21.71 -11.90 0.85
N LEU A 205 -22.75 -11.68 0.03
CA LEU A 205 -22.94 -10.44 -0.73
C LEU A 205 -23.08 -9.23 0.20
N VAL A 206 -23.82 -9.35 1.31
CA VAL A 206 -23.97 -8.27 2.29
C VAL A 206 -22.63 -7.92 2.97
N LEU A 207 -21.79 -8.91 3.31
CA LEU A 207 -20.46 -8.64 3.88
C LEU A 207 -19.54 -7.95 2.88
N ILE A 208 -19.53 -8.42 1.62
CA ILE A 208 -18.75 -7.78 0.53
C ILE A 208 -19.25 -6.36 0.29
N LEU A 209 -20.57 -6.16 0.22
CA LEU A 209 -21.16 -4.85 0.01
C LEU A 209 -20.83 -3.90 1.17
N SER A 210 -20.89 -4.38 2.41
CA SER A 210 -20.50 -3.60 3.60
C SER A 210 -19.04 -3.16 3.53
N LEU A 211 -18.14 -4.07 3.14
CA LEU A 211 -16.72 -3.77 2.95
C LEU A 211 -16.49 -2.72 1.85
N VAL A 212 -17.18 -2.84 0.71
CA VAL A 212 -17.10 -1.90 -0.42
C VAL A 212 -17.68 -0.54 -0.05
N ILE A 213 -18.85 -0.47 0.59
CA ILE A 213 -19.45 0.79 1.05
C ILE A 213 -18.49 1.47 2.04
N GLY A 214 -17.96 0.72 3.01
CA GLY A 214 -16.96 1.25 3.93
C GLY A 214 -15.74 1.83 3.21
N PHE A 215 -15.22 1.13 2.19
CA PHE A 215 -14.10 1.59 1.38
C PHE A 215 -14.38 2.88 0.61
N LEU A 216 -15.58 3.03 0.05
CA LEU A 216 -15.95 4.20 -0.73
C LEU A 216 -16.19 5.46 0.11
N LEU A 217 -16.59 5.32 1.38
CA LEU A 217 -16.88 6.47 2.25
C LEU A 217 -15.71 7.47 2.37
N PRO A 218 -14.47 7.05 2.72
CA PRO A 218 -13.31 7.94 2.69
C PRO A 218 -13.02 8.54 1.32
N GLN A 219 -13.29 7.81 0.23
CA GLN A 219 -13.04 8.29 -1.13
C GLN A 219 -13.96 9.46 -1.49
N PHE A 220 -15.26 9.33 -1.17
CA PHE A 220 -16.22 10.42 -1.35
C PHE A 220 -15.87 11.63 -0.48
N TYR A 221 -15.45 11.40 0.77
CA TYR A 221 -15.00 12.48 1.64
C TYR A 221 -13.79 13.23 1.06
N MET A 222 -12.77 12.50 0.60
CA MET A 222 -11.58 13.10 0.02
C MET A 222 -11.87 13.83 -1.30
N LYS A 223 -12.89 13.39 -2.06
CA LYS A 223 -13.39 14.17 -3.20
C LYS A 223 -13.90 15.53 -2.76
N THR A 224 -14.69 15.61 -1.70
CA THR A 224 -15.17 16.89 -1.16
C THR A 224 -14.02 17.78 -0.72
N VAL A 225 -12.99 17.21 -0.06
CA VAL A 225 -11.79 17.96 0.35
C VAL A 225 -11.07 18.57 -0.87
N LEU A 226 -10.95 17.81 -1.98
CA LEU A 226 -10.39 18.31 -3.23
C LEU A 226 -11.23 19.42 -3.86
N ASP A 227 -12.56 19.26 -3.86
CA ASP A 227 -13.46 20.26 -4.42
C ASP A 227 -13.36 21.58 -3.65
N THR A 228 -13.30 21.54 -2.31
CA THR A 228 -13.06 22.72 -1.46
C THR A 228 -11.71 23.39 -1.74
N ARG A 229 -10.64 22.61 -1.92
CA ARG A 229 -9.32 23.13 -2.31
C ARG A 229 -9.41 23.87 -3.65
N ASP A 230 -10.03 23.23 -4.65
CA ASP A 230 -10.12 23.78 -6.00
C ASP A 230 -10.98 25.06 -6.03
N GLU A 231 -12.06 25.13 -5.25
CA GLU A 231 -12.88 26.34 -5.07
C GLU A 231 -12.07 27.50 -4.46
N PHE A 232 -11.31 27.22 -3.40
CA PHE A 232 -10.43 28.22 -2.78
C PHE A 232 -9.42 28.76 -3.78
N LEU A 233 -8.75 27.89 -4.55
CA LEU A 233 -7.73 28.29 -5.51
C LEU A 233 -8.31 29.12 -6.65
N LYS A 234 -9.48 28.75 -7.20
CA LYS A 234 -10.18 29.57 -8.21
C LYS A 234 -10.54 30.97 -7.71
N ALA A 235 -10.94 31.09 -6.45
CA ALA A 235 -11.31 32.37 -5.86
C ALA A 235 -10.10 33.32 -5.70
N HIS A 236 -8.90 32.79 -5.47
CA HIS A 236 -7.69 33.58 -5.23
C HIS A 236 -6.77 33.70 -6.46
N GLN A 237 -6.91 32.81 -7.45
CA GLN A 237 -6.10 32.75 -8.66
C GLN A 237 -6.99 32.48 -9.87
N PRO A 238 -7.48 33.52 -10.58
CA PRO A 238 -8.40 33.37 -11.71
C PRO A 238 -7.86 32.50 -12.86
N THR A 239 -6.53 32.37 -12.98
CA THR A 239 -5.86 31.52 -13.98
C THR A 239 -5.70 30.06 -13.53
N TYR A 240 -6.16 29.69 -12.34
CA TYR A 240 -6.02 28.33 -11.83
C TYR A 240 -6.87 27.34 -12.62
N THR A 241 -6.21 26.29 -13.10
CA THR A 241 -6.83 25.09 -13.66
C THR A 241 -6.72 23.94 -12.68
N ALA A 242 -7.81 23.20 -12.51
CA ALA A 242 -7.83 22.08 -11.56
C ALA A 242 -6.79 21.02 -11.97
N ALA A 243 -5.88 20.71 -11.05
CA ALA A 243 -4.86 19.71 -11.30
C ALA A 243 -5.49 18.33 -11.58
N PRO A 244 -4.89 17.51 -12.46
CA PRO A 244 -5.30 16.14 -12.66
C PRO A 244 -5.35 15.38 -11.33
N ARG A 245 -6.42 14.62 -11.10
CA ARG A 245 -6.66 13.88 -9.83
C ARG A 245 -6.13 12.44 -9.87
N GLN A 246 -5.21 12.12 -10.78
CA GLN A 246 -4.79 10.74 -11.04
C GLN A 246 -3.27 10.58 -10.89
N HIS A 247 -2.87 9.48 -10.27
CA HIS A 247 -1.48 9.04 -10.32
C HIS A 247 -1.13 8.55 -11.74
N PRO A 248 0.05 8.94 -12.26
CA PRO A 248 0.46 8.57 -13.60
C PRO A 248 0.86 7.08 -13.65
N PHE A 249 0.06 6.27 -14.34
CA PHE A 249 0.26 4.81 -14.42
C PHE A 249 1.32 4.46 -15.46
N TRP A 250 1.16 4.96 -16.68
CA TRP A 250 2.07 4.69 -17.80
C TRP A 250 3.43 5.34 -17.62
N HIS A 251 3.50 6.45 -16.88
CA HIS A 251 4.79 6.96 -16.40
C HIS A 251 5.62 5.88 -15.72
N THR A 252 5.06 5.28 -14.68
CA THR A 252 5.75 4.29 -13.86
C THR A 252 6.07 3.02 -14.66
N VAL A 253 5.16 2.58 -15.51
CA VAL A 253 5.34 1.39 -16.36
C VAL A 253 6.45 1.62 -17.39
N TYR A 254 6.46 2.78 -18.06
CA TYR A 254 7.45 3.11 -19.08
C TYR A 254 8.87 3.12 -18.50
N ILE A 255 9.10 3.91 -17.43
CA ILE A 255 10.42 3.96 -16.79
C ILE A 255 10.77 2.64 -16.10
N GLY A 256 9.77 1.82 -15.77
CA GLY A 256 9.92 0.44 -15.29
C GLY A 256 10.73 -0.45 -16.22
N PHE A 257 10.74 -0.19 -17.53
CA PHE A 257 11.60 -0.92 -18.46
C PHE A 257 13.10 -0.59 -18.30
N GLY A 258 13.44 0.48 -17.60
CA GLY A 258 14.82 0.81 -17.21
C GLY A 258 15.37 -0.02 -16.05
N PHE A 259 14.79 -1.19 -15.77
CA PHE A 259 15.31 -2.13 -14.77
C PHE A 259 16.60 -2.83 -15.24
N LEU A 260 16.64 -3.22 -16.52
CA LEU A 260 17.86 -3.71 -17.17
C LEU A 260 18.51 -2.57 -17.97
N SER A 261 19.83 -2.62 -18.09
CA SER A 261 20.55 -1.80 -19.08
C SER A 261 19.98 -2.06 -20.47
N ASN A 262 19.79 -1.00 -21.26
CA ASN A 262 19.11 -1.07 -22.54
C ASN A 262 19.58 0.04 -23.48
N ASP A 263 19.41 -0.19 -24.78
CA ASP A 263 19.82 0.74 -25.84
C ASP A 263 18.78 1.86 -26.09
N TYR A 264 17.61 1.78 -25.44
CA TYR A 264 16.55 2.79 -25.54
C TYR A 264 16.80 4.02 -24.66
N GLY A 265 17.82 3.98 -23.80
CA GLY A 265 18.11 5.04 -22.83
C GLY A 265 17.06 5.14 -21.71
N ILE A 266 16.23 4.10 -21.52
CA ILE A 266 15.21 4.10 -20.47
C ILE A 266 15.88 3.83 -19.13
N LEU A 267 15.69 4.74 -18.17
CA LEU A 267 16.14 4.59 -16.78
C LEU A 267 14.94 4.77 -15.86
N TYR A 268 14.98 4.11 -14.69
CA TYR A 268 13.96 4.30 -13.65
C TYR A 268 14.15 5.65 -12.92
N LYS A 269 13.88 6.73 -13.65
CA LYS A 269 13.95 8.13 -13.21
C LYS A 269 12.87 8.95 -13.91
N ASP A 270 12.18 9.80 -13.16
CA ASP A 270 11.04 10.58 -13.64
C ASP A 270 11.43 11.52 -14.79
N GLU A 271 12.67 12.03 -14.80
CA GLU A 271 13.17 12.92 -15.84
C GLU A 271 13.24 12.23 -17.20
N VAL A 272 13.46 10.91 -17.25
CA VAL A 272 13.53 10.17 -18.52
C VAL A 272 12.15 10.10 -19.19
N ALA A 273 11.10 9.76 -18.44
CA ALA A 273 9.75 9.80 -18.97
C ALA A 273 9.33 11.23 -19.34
N ALA A 274 9.63 12.22 -18.49
CA ALA A 274 9.31 13.62 -18.77
C ALA A 274 10.04 14.15 -20.00
N ALA A 275 11.31 13.80 -20.21
CA ALA A 275 12.06 14.17 -21.41
C ALA A 275 11.49 13.48 -22.66
N LYS A 276 11.12 12.21 -22.55
CA LYS A 276 10.50 11.45 -23.65
C LYS A 276 9.16 12.04 -24.08
N VAL A 277 8.32 12.45 -23.14
CA VAL A 277 7.06 13.13 -23.49
C VAL A 277 7.34 14.48 -24.12
N ARG A 278 8.24 15.29 -23.53
CA ARG A 278 8.57 16.61 -24.06
C ARG A 278 9.12 16.59 -25.49
N SER A 279 9.83 15.52 -25.89
CA SER A 279 10.31 15.38 -27.27
C SER A 279 9.22 15.01 -28.29
N LEU A 280 8.09 14.46 -27.85
CA LEU A 280 6.97 14.04 -28.71
C LEU A 280 5.76 14.99 -28.63
N ALA A 281 5.54 15.59 -27.48
CA ALA A 281 4.46 16.51 -27.18
C ALA A 281 4.96 17.59 -26.19
N PRO A 282 5.65 18.64 -26.66
CA PRO A 282 6.23 19.68 -25.80
C PRO A 282 5.22 20.40 -24.91
N GLU A 283 3.97 20.53 -25.40
CA GLU A 283 2.87 21.21 -24.71
C GLU A 283 2.14 20.31 -23.69
N ALA A 284 2.47 19.01 -23.62
CA ALA A 284 1.80 18.11 -22.69
C ALA A 284 2.23 18.41 -21.24
N GLU A 285 1.29 18.88 -20.44
CA GLU A 285 1.52 19.12 -19.01
C GLU A 285 1.90 17.81 -18.30
N TYR A 286 2.83 17.89 -17.34
CA TYR A 286 3.30 16.74 -16.58
C TYR A 286 2.14 16.02 -15.87
N CYS A 287 2.09 14.69 -15.98
CA CYS A 287 1.01 13.84 -15.44
C CYS A 287 -0.40 14.09 -16.01
N SER A 288 -0.54 14.92 -17.05
CA SER A 288 -1.82 15.12 -17.73
C SER A 288 -2.31 13.85 -18.47
N PRO A 289 -3.60 13.77 -18.84
CA PRO A 289 -4.09 12.69 -19.70
C PRO A 289 -3.34 12.56 -21.04
N GLN A 290 -2.89 13.69 -21.62
CA GLN A 290 -2.09 13.68 -22.83
C GLN A 290 -0.70 13.07 -22.59
N TYR A 291 -0.05 13.46 -21.50
CA TYR A 291 1.22 12.90 -21.06
C TYR A 291 1.16 11.37 -20.91
N GLU A 292 0.14 10.87 -20.21
CA GLU A 292 -0.10 9.43 -20.02
C GLU A 292 -0.38 8.70 -21.34
N THR A 293 -1.11 9.35 -22.26
CA THR A 293 -1.40 8.78 -23.59
C THR A 293 -0.12 8.64 -24.42
N VAL A 294 0.77 9.63 -24.39
CA VAL A 294 2.07 9.55 -25.07
C VAL A 294 2.90 8.37 -24.53
N LEU A 295 3.03 8.25 -23.21
CA LEU A 295 3.81 7.15 -22.60
C LEU A 295 3.16 5.79 -22.80
N LYS A 296 1.83 5.69 -22.80
CA LYS A 296 1.12 4.47 -23.17
C LYS A 296 1.51 4.02 -24.57
N ASN A 297 1.46 4.93 -25.54
CA ASN A 297 1.77 4.61 -26.93
C ASN A 297 3.23 4.19 -27.10
N GLU A 298 4.17 4.89 -26.46
CA GLU A 298 5.59 4.52 -26.52
C GLU A 298 5.89 3.20 -25.80
N THR A 299 5.20 2.92 -24.68
CA THR A 299 5.32 1.64 -23.99
C THR A 299 4.81 0.49 -24.87
N LEU A 300 3.64 0.65 -25.48
CA LEU A 300 3.08 -0.38 -26.38
C LEU A 300 3.92 -0.55 -27.64
N LYS A 301 4.52 0.53 -28.15
CA LYS A 301 5.46 0.48 -29.27
C LYS A 301 6.69 -0.34 -28.91
N LEU A 302 7.29 -0.09 -27.75
CA LEU A 302 8.43 -0.84 -27.22
C LEU A 302 8.13 -2.34 -27.12
N ILE A 303 6.98 -2.69 -26.52
CA ILE A 303 6.51 -4.08 -26.38
C ILE A 303 6.41 -4.78 -27.74
N LYS A 304 5.97 -4.07 -28.78
CA LYS A 304 5.81 -4.62 -30.14
C LYS A 304 7.14 -4.67 -30.90
N SER A 305 8.03 -3.70 -30.70
CA SER A 305 9.26 -3.59 -31.48
C SER A 305 10.36 -4.53 -30.98
N ASP A 306 10.42 -4.80 -29.68
CA ASP A 306 11.42 -5.70 -29.10
C ASP A 306 10.82 -6.51 -27.96
N PHE A 307 10.13 -7.58 -28.35
CA PHE A 307 9.51 -8.51 -27.42
C PHE A 307 10.54 -9.23 -26.54
N ALA A 308 11.74 -9.51 -27.07
CA ALA A 308 12.78 -10.21 -26.33
C ALA A 308 13.26 -9.37 -25.14
N PHE A 309 13.57 -8.09 -25.37
CA PHE A 309 13.94 -7.15 -24.32
C PHE A 309 12.86 -7.06 -23.23
N VAL A 310 11.59 -6.90 -23.63
CA VAL A 310 10.45 -6.84 -22.71
C VAL A 310 10.33 -8.12 -21.88
N PHE A 311 10.42 -9.29 -22.53
CA PHE A 311 10.35 -10.58 -21.87
C PHE A 311 11.49 -10.75 -20.84
N PHE A 312 12.74 -10.50 -21.23
CA PHE A 312 13.88 -10.62 -20.31
C PHE A 312 13.80 -9.64 -19.15
N THR A 313 13.32 -8.42 -19.39
CA THR A 313 13.11 -7.43 -18.33
C THR A 313 12.07 -7.91 -17.32
N ILE A 314 10.92 -8.41 -17.79
CA ILE A 314 9.86 -8.95 -16.92
C ILE A 314 10.37 -10.19 -16.18
N ALA A 315 11.04 -11.12 -16.86
CA ALA A 315 11.60 -12.33 -16.27
C ALA A 315 12.62 -12.01 -15.17
N ALA A 316 13.50 -11.04 -15.39
CA ALA A 316 14.48 -10.62 -14.39
C ALA A 316 13.79 -10.00 -13.15
N LYS A 317 12.76 -9.16 -13.33
CA LYS A 317 11.96 -8.64 -12.21
C LYS A 317 11.25 -9.74 -11.44
N LEU A 318 10.64 -10.70 -12.14
CA LEU A 318 10.01 -11.87 -11.54
C LEU A 318 11.02 -12.74 -10.77
N GLY A 319 12.26 -12.86 -11.25
CA GLY A 319 13.34 -13.54 -10.53
C GLY A 319 13.68 -12.89 -9.18
N VAL A 320 13.73 -11.55 -9.13
CA VAL A 320 13.93 -10.81 -7.87
C VAL A 320 12.74 -10.99 -6.94
N ILE A 321 11.51 -10.86 -7.44
CA ILE A 321 10.27 -11.06 -6.66
C ILE A 321 10.20 -12.51 -6.13
N GLY A 322 10.56 -13.49 -6.95
CA GLY A 322 10.63 -14.90 -6.57
C GLY A 322 11.66 -15.15 -5.47
N THR A 323 12.83 -14.51 -5.56
CA THR A 323 13.85 -14.54 -4.50
C THR A 323 13.29 -14.00 -3.18
N TYR A 324 12.58 -12.87 -3.22
CA TYR A 324 11.91 -12.33 -2.05
C TYR A 324 10.83 -13.26 -1.50
N PHE A 325 10.03 -13.89 -2.37
CA PHE A 325 9.02 -14.84 -1.94
C PHE A 325 9.64 -16.02 -1.18
N ILE A 326 10.70 -16.62 -1.74
CA ILE A 326 11.43 -17.73 -1.11
C ILE A 326 12.02 -17.30 0.24
N LEU A 327 12.64 -16.14 0.30
CA LEU A 327 13.28 -15.64 1.52
C LEU A 327 12.27 -15.39 2.65
N PHE A 328 11.13 -14.77 2.35
CA PHE A 328 10.15 -14.38 3.36
C PHE A 328 9.16 -15.50 3.70
N ALA A 329 8.74 -16.33 2.74
CA ALA A 329 7.95 -17.53 3.04
C ALA A 329 8.79 -18.64 3.72
N ASN A 330 10.09 -18.70 3.38
CA ASN A 330 11.11 -19.55 4.02
C ASN A 330 10.69 -21.02 4.14
N VAL A 331 10.99 -21.69 5.25
CA VAL A 331 10.59 -23.08 5.56
C VAL A 331 9.08 -23.30 5.50
N GLY A 332 8.29 -22.24 5.63
CA GLY A 332 6.84 -22.27 5.47
C GLY A 332 6.41 -22.60 4.03
N LEU A 333 7.23 -22.30 3.03
CA LEU A 333 6.98 -22.71 1.65
C LEU A 333 7.08 -24.24 1.49
N LEU A 334 8.10 -24.86 2.08
CA LEU A 334 8.22 -26.33 2.10
C LEU A 334 7.05 -26.98 2.85
N ALA A 335 6.61 -26.36 3.94
CA ALA A 335 5.42 -26.78 4.68
C ALA A 335 4.16 -26.69 3.80
N ALA A 336 3.97 -25.59 3.07
CA ALA A 336 2.82 -25.40 2.18
C ALA A 336 2.75 -26.42 1.05
N LEU A 337 3.90 -26.84 0.51
CA LEU A 337 3.96 -27.85 -0.55
C LEU A 337 3.61 -29.26 -0.06
N ARG A 338 4.02 -29.62 1.17
CA ARG A 338 3.79 -30.96 1.73
C ARG A 338 2.45 -31.10 2.45
N HIS A 339 2.02 -30.03 3.09
CA HIS A 339 0.83 -29.96 3.93
C HIS A 339 0.02 -28.72 3.51
N PRO A 340 -0.60 -28.76 2.32
CA PRO A 340 -1.32 -27.60 1.80
C PRO A 340 -2.44 -27.21 2.75
N LYS A 341 -2.66 -25.89 2.84
CA LYS A 341 -3.82 -25.34 3.55
C LYS A 341 -5.08 -25.65 2.74
N ARG A 342 -6.25 -25.33 3.29
CA ARG A 342 -7.48 -25.33 2.51
C ARG A 342 -7.31 -24.45 1.27
N TRP A 343 -7.74 -24.95 0.11
CA TRP A 343 -7.53 -24.28 -1.18
C TRP A 343 -8.05 -22.83 -1.22
N VAL A 344 -9.13 -22.52 -0.50
CA VAL A 344 -9.67 -21.14 -0.38
C VAL A 344 -8.67 -20.20 0.28
N ILE A 345 -7.95 -20.67 1.30
CA ILE A 345 -6.91 -19.90 1.99
C ILE A 345 -5.71 -19.71 1.06
N GLU A 346 -5.28 -20.76 0.36
CA GLU A 346 -4.22 -20.66 -0.66
C GLU A 346 -4.58 -19.63 -1.72
N LEU A 347 -5.78 -19.72 -2.31
CA LEU A 347 -6.26 -18.80 -3.34
C LEU A 347 -6.28 -17.35 -2.84
N ALA A 348 -6.74 -17.11 -1.61
CA ALA A 348 -6.73 -15.76 -1.03
C ALA A 348 -5.31 -15.21 -0.85
N PHE A 349 -4.37 -16.03 -0.36
CA PHE A 349 -2.96 -15.63 -0.25
C PHE A 349 -2.36 -15.34 -1.63
N PHE A 350 -2.57 -16.20 -2.61
CA PHE A 350 -2.06 -16.01 -3.97
C PHE A 350 -2.69 -14.80 -4.66
N ALA A 351 -3.96 -14.48 -4.41
CA ALA A 351 -4.58 -13.25 -4.90
C ALA A 351 -3.89 -12.00 -4.32
N ALA A 352 -3.62 -11.99 -3.01
CA ALA A 352 -2.91 -10.89 -2.36
C ALA A 352 -1.44 -10.76 -2.80
N LEU A 353 -0.73 -11.88 -2.90
CA LEU A 353 0.65 -11.94 -3.40
C LEU A 353 0.73 -11.48 -4.86
N GLY A 354 -0.14 -12.01 -5.72
CA GLY A 354 -0.19 -11.67 -7.14
C GLY A 354 -0.42 -10.18 -7.35
N PHE A 355 -1.39 -9.59 -6.62
CA PHE A 355 -1.63 -8.16 -6.71
C PHE A 355 -0.44 -7.32 -6.22
N ASN A 356 0.13 -7.63 -5.05
CA ASN A 356 1.29 -6.89 -4.55
C ASN A 356 2.54 -7.06 -5.43
N ALA A 357 2.68 -8.19 -6.13
CA ALA A 357 3.78 -8.41 -7.07
C ALA A 357 3.69 -7.49 -8.31
N LEU A 358 2.49 -7.04 -8.70
CA LEU A 358 2.30 -6.15 -9.85
C LEU A 358 3.12 -4.86 -9.73
N PHE A 359 3.29 -4.31 -8.52
CA PHE A 359 4.13 -3.13 -8.32
C PHE A 359 5.60 -3.40 -8.69
N GLY A 360 6.13 -4.56 -8.32
CA GLY A 360 7.50 -4.94 -8.69
C GLY A 360 7.65 -5.22 -10.18
N VAL A 361 6.65 -5.87 -10.80
CA VAL A 361 6.66 -6.24 -12.23
C VAL A 361 6.52 -5.01 -13.12
N LEU A 362 5.51 -4.18 -12.86
CA LEU A 362 5.19 -3.01 -13.70
C LEU A 362 6.17 -1.86 -13.46
N ALA A 363 6.52 -1.59 -12.19
CA ALA A 363 7.44 -0.52 -11.83
C ALA A 363 8.88 -1.06 -11.69
N MET A 364 9.32 -1.29 -10.47
CA MET A 364 10.65 -1.81 -10.17
C MET A 364 10.58 -2.68 -8.90
N PRO A 365 11.27 -3.82 -8.81
CA PRO A 365 11.22 -4.70 -7.64
C PRO A 365 12.07 -4.16 -6.47
N ARG A 366 11.85 -2.90 -6.08
CA ARG A 366 12.48 -2.28 -4.90
C ARG A 366 11.75 -2.75 -3.64
N LEU A 367 12.50 -2.92 -2.55
CA LEU A 367 11.95 -3.32 -1.24
C LEU A 367 10.78 -2.43 -0.81
N SER A 368 10.88 -1.10 -1.00
CA SER A 368 9.82 -0.15 -0.65
C SER A 368 8.51 -0.38 -1.39
N TYR A 369 8.55 -0.80 -2.66
CA TYR A 369 7.34 -1.10 -3.43
C TYR A 369 6.78 -2.48 -3.15
N LEU A 370 7.62 -3.39 -2.64
CA LEU A 370 7.25 -4.77 -2.35
C LEU A 370 6.99 -5.03 -0.86
N CYS A 371 7.06 -4.04 0.02
CA CYS A 371 6.78 -4.21 1.46
C CYS A 371 5.50 -5.00 1.77
N GLY A 372 4.39 -4.67 1.07
CA GLY A 372 3.13 -5.41 1.21
C GLY A 372 3.27 -6.87 0.74
N PHE A 373 3.96 -7.12 -0.37
CA PHE A 373 4.27 -8.47 -0.85
C PHE A 373 5.08 -9.27 0.19
N LEU A 374 6.14 -8.67 0.76
CA LEU A 374 6.98 -9.30 1.75
C LEU A 374 6.19 -9.68 3.01
N ALA A 375 5.28 -8.79 3.48
CA ALA A 375 4.43 -9.06 4.64
C ALA A 375 3.48 -10.23 4.38
N VAL A 376 2.84 -10.28 3.21
CA VAL A 376 1.95 -11.39 2.84
C VAL A 376 2.74 -12.70 2.71
N ALA A 377 3.92 -12.69 2.06
CA ALA A 377 4.77 -13.87 1.89
C ALA A 377 5.26 -14.42 3.24
N TRP A 378 5.64 -13.53 4.15
CA TRP A 378 6.03 -13.90 5.51
C TRP A 378 4.89 -14.55 6.28
N LEU A 379 3.71 -13.92 6.31
CA LEU A 379 2.54 -14.49 6.99
C LEU A 379 2.08 -15.79 6.34
N TYR A 380 2.19 -15.90 5.00
CA TYR A 380 1.95 -17.15 4.29
C TYR A 380 2.86 -18.28 4.81
N GLY A 381 4.16 -18.01 4.97
CA GLY A 381 5.11 -18.96 5.52
C GLY A 381 4.76 -19.41 6.95
N ILE A 382 4.49 -18.44 7.83
CA ILE A 382 4.11 -18.71 9.23
C ILE A 382 2.83 -19.56 9.32
N VAL A 383 1.78 -19.19 8.58
CA VAL A 383 0.50 -19.92 8.60
C VAL A 383 0.65 -21.32 8.03
N SER A 384 1.47 -21.50 6.99
CA SER A 384 1.73 -22.82 6.39
C SER A 384 2.50 -23.74 7.33
N LEU A 385 3.44 -23.20 8.10
CA LEU A 385 4.21 -23.97 9.07
C LEU A 385 3.34 -24.47 10.24
N ASP A 386 2.45 -23.61 10.76
CA ASP A 386 1.50 -24.01 11.82
C ASP A 386 0.56 -25.12 11.34
N GLU A 387 0.04 -24.98 10.12
CA GLU A 387 -0.84 -25.98 9.51
C GLU A 387 -0.15 -27.34 9.34
N ALA A 388 1.10 -27.36 8.87
CA ALA A 388 1.87 -28.59 8.73
C ALA A 388 2.10 -29.30 10.07
N ILE A 389 2.43 -28.54 11.12
CA ILE A 389 2.62 -29.11 12.47
C ILE A 389 1.30 -29.67 13.00
N ARG A 390 0.19 -28.95 12.79
CA ARG A 390 -1.15 -29.38 13.20
C ARG A 390 -1.55 -30.69 12.53
N GLN A 391 -1.47 -30.77 11.20
CA GLN A 391 -1.79 -31.99 10.45
C GLN A 391 -0.94 -33.18 10.90
N ARG A 392 0.38 -32.98 11.11
CA ARG A 392 1.26 -34.05 11.58
C ARG A 392 0.86 -34.56 12.97
N ARG A 393 0.47 -33.67 13.88
CA ARG A 393 -0.01 -34.04 15.21
C ARG A 393 -1.30 -34.85 15.13
N GLU A 394 -2.24 -34.43 14.29
CA GLU A 394 -3.50 -35.15 14.05
C GLU A 394 -3.25 -36.56 13.51
N THR A 395 -2.34 -36.72 12.53
CA THR A 395 -1.96 -38.05 12.01
C THR A 395 -1.33 -38.95 13.07
N LEU A 396 -0.41 -38.41 13.88
CA LEU A 396 0.23 -39.18 14.96
C LEU A 396 -0.79 -39.61 16.02
N SER A 397 -1.70 -38.71 16.42
CA SER A 397 -2.76 -39.04 17.38
C SER A 397 -3.72 -40.10 16.85
N ALA A 398 -4.07 -40.06 15.57
CA ALA A 398 -4.89 -41.10 14.94
C ALA A 398 -4.17 -42.45 14.92
N SER A 399 -2.88 -42.49 14.57
CA SER A 399 -2.12 -43.74 14.58
C SER A 399 -2.08 -44.38 15.96
N VAL A 400 -1.88 -43.61 17.04
CA VAL A 400 -1.82 -44.14 18.42
C VAL A 400 -3.16 -44.68 18.91
N GLN A 401 -4.30 -44.20 18.39
CA GLN A 401 -5.62 -44.72 18.75
C GLN A 401 -5.95 -46.07 18.10
N GLU A 402 -5.22 -46.46 17.04
CA GLU A 402 -5.39 -47.75 16.36
C GLU A 402 -4.55 -48.89 16.97
N TRP A 403 -3.58 -48.57 17.84
CA TRP A 403 -2.80 -49.54 18.63
C TRP A 403 -3.41 -49.72 20.02
#